data_AF-A0A2R8F4K7-F1
#
_entry.id   AF-A0A2R8F4K7-F1
#
_cell.length_a   1.000
_cell.length_b   1.000
_cell.length_c   1.000
_cell.angle_alpha   90.00
_cell.angle_beta   90.00
_cell.angle_gamma   90.00
#
_symmetry.space_group_name_H-M   'P 1'
#
loop_
_entity.id
_entity.type
_entity.pdbx_description
1 polymer ?
#
loop_
_entity_poly.entity_id
_entity_poly.type
_entity_poly.pdbx_seq_one_letter_code
_entity_poly.pdbx_strand_id
1 'polypeptide(L)'
;MSCSTGLLASDYAFWYAGCQGMLYPFTGTAEAHNGGVGSVLMVGKFMAKMHRQLMLLGYYSYKRLCGKYPMPIMKKSQYQLQMTYPIPETKSCKSIVQTEAIVIYNEVCV
;
A
#
# COMPACT_ATOMS: atom_id res chain seq x y z
N MET A 1 -2.84 4.42 22.60
CA MET A 1 -2.80 5.22 21.35
C MET A 1 -4.04 4.93 20.54
N SER A 2 -4.97 5.88 20.48
CA SER A 2 -6.24 5.74 19.74
C SER A 2 -5.97 5.87 18.25
N CYS A 3 -6.18 4.80 17.50
CA CYS A 3 -6.06 4.81 16.06
C CYS A 3 -7.44 5.07 15.45
N SER A 4 -7.74 6.33 15.15
CA SER A 4 -8.96 6.68 14.43
C SER A 4 -8.87 6.11 13.01
N THR A 5 -9.73 5.14 12.72
CA THR A 5 -9.86 4.42 11.44
C THR A 5 -10.16 5.31 10.22
N GLY A 6 -10.45 6.61 10.43
CA GLY A 6 -10.77 7.55 9.36
C GLY A 6 -9.57 8.18 8.62
N LEU A 7 -8.33 7.96 9.05
CA LEU A 7 -7.13 8.64 8.49
C LEU A 7 -6.02 7.69 8.01
N LEU A 8 -6.33 6.41 7.73
CA LEU A 8 -5.34 5.44 7.25
C LEU A 8 -4.56 5.96 6.02
N ALA A 9 -5.20 6.77 5.19
CA ALA A 9 -4.65 7.36 3.97
C ALA A 9 -4.51 8.89 4.02
N SER A 10 -4.20 9.48 5.18
CA SER A 10 -4.00 10.94 5.28
C SER A 10 -2.72 11.39 4.56
N ASP A 11 -2.87 12.17 3.49
CA ASP A 11 -1.78 12.73 2.70
C ASP A 11 -0.96 13.80 3.46
N TYR A 12 -1.50 14.35 4.56
CA TYR A 12 -0.82 15.38 5.35
C TYR A 12 0.35 14.81 6.14
N ALA A 13 0.18 13.62 6.72
CA ALA A 13 1.20 12.96 7.54
C ALA A 13 2.10 12.05 6.69
N PHE A 14 2.82 12.60 5.71
CA PHE A 14 3.61 11.80 4.76
C PHE A 14 4.65 10.89 5.45
N TRP A 15 5.16 11.27 6.63
CA TRP A 15 6.20 10.53 7.38
C TRP A 15 5.69 9.34 8.20
N TYR A 16 4.36 9.17 8.36
CA TYR A 16 3.77 8.16 9.24
C TYR A 16 2.74 7.27 8.52
N ALA A 17 2.82 5.95 8.65
CA ALA A 17 1.97 4.97 7.95
C ALA A 17 0.67 4.63 8.71
N GLY A 18 0.14 5.55 9.53
CA GLY A 18 -1.03 5.25 10.37
C GLY A 18 -0.68 4.22 11.45
N CYS A 19 -1.66 3.41 11.86
CA CYS A 19 -1.50 2.34 12.86
C CYS A 19 -0.29 1.41 12.66
N GLN A 20 0.22 1.32 11.43
CA GLN A 20 1.33 0.45 11.07
C GLN A 20 2.69 0.97 11.59
N GLY A 21 2.81 2.25 11.91
CA GLY A 21 4.04 2.85 12.47
C GLY A 21 4.69 3.92 11.57
N MET A 22 5.96 4.24 11.84
CA MET A 22 6.69 5.29 11.12
C MET A 22 7.18 4.83 9.75
N LEU A 23 6.97 5.66 8.72
CA LEU A 23 7.43 5.38 7.35
C LEU A 23 8.93 5.69 7.20
N TYR A 24 9.43 6.66 7.94
CA TYR A 24 10.85 7.01 7.98
C TYR A 24 11.55 6.27 9.13
N PRO A 25 12.76 5.71 8.93
CA PRO A 25 13.50 5.58 7.68
C PRO A 25 12.86 4.59 6.69
N PHE A 26 13.02 4.85 5.38
CA PHE A 26 12.44 4.02 4.29
C PHE A 26 13.10 2.64 4.16
N THR A 27 14.18 2.42 4.89
CA THR A 27 14.92 1.16 4.96
C THR A 27 14.89 0.66 6.41
N GLY A 28 14.93 -0.66 6.59
CA GLY A 28 14.94 -1.29 7.90
C GLY A 28 13.99 -2.48 7.96
N THR A 29 13.95 -3.15 9.10
CA THR A 29 13.08 -4.31 9.38
C THR A 29 11.90 -3.90 10.24
N ALA A 30 10.77 -4.61 10.11
CA ALA A 30 9.67 -4.52 11.05
C ALA A 30 10.00 -5.36 12.31
N GLU A 31 9.49 -4.94 13.47
CA GLU A 31 9.57 -5.69 14.73
C GLU A 31 9.03 -7.13 14.54
N ALA A 32 9.77 -8.13 15.02
CA ALA A 32 9.42 -9.55 14.85
C ALA A 32 8.06 -9.92 15.48
N HIS A 33 7.62 -9.15 16.48
CA HIS A 33 6.36 -9.38 17.18
C HIS A 33 5.11 -8.81 16.47
N ASN A 34 5.28 -8.12 15.33
CA ASN A 34 4.20 -7.38 14.67
C ASN A 34 3.37 -8.18 13.65
N GLY A 35 3.54 -9.51 13.58
CA GLY A 35 2.76 -10.41 12.73
C GLY A 35 2.60 -9.91 11.28
N GLY A 36 1.43 -10.18 10.67
CA GLY A 36 1.11 -9.70 9.31
C GLY A 36 1.19 -8.17 9.17
N VAL A 37 0.93 -7.40 10.23
CA VAL A 37 0.94 -5.93 10.20
C VAL A 37 2.33 -5.38 9.86
N GLY A 38 3.40 -6.07 10.26
CA GLY A 38 4.77 -5.72 9.87
C GLY A 38 4.99 -5.76 8.36
N SER A 39 4.38 -6.71 7.65
CA SER A 39 4.53 -6.83 6.19
C SER A 39 3.97 -5.63 5.44
N VAL A 40 2.83 -5.09 5.89
CA VAL A 40 2.19 -3.93 5.26
C VAL A 40 3.00 -2.65 5.45
N LEU A 41 3.60 -2.47 6.64
CA LEU A 41 4.51 -1.36 6.90
C LEU A 41 5.71 -1.38 5.92
N MET A 42 6.29 -2.56 5.70
CA MET A 42 7.44 -2.74 4.82
C MET A 42 7.10 -2.38 3.36
N VAL A 43 5.93 -2.79 2.88
CA VAL A 43 5.43 -2.40 1.56
C VAL A 43 5.25 -0.89 1.47
N GLY A 44 4.67 -0.25 2.49
CA GLY A 44 4.54 1.21 2.55
C GLY A 44 5.89 1.93 2.45
N LYS A 45 6.90 1.49 3.21
CA LYS A 45 8.27 2.02 3.15
C LYS A 45 8.90 1.87 1.76
N PHE A 46 8.72 0.69 1.15
CA PHE A 46 9.22 0.39 -0.18
C PHE A 46 8.62 1.30 -1.25
N MET A 47 7.29 1.47 -1.25
CA MET A 47 6.61 2.38 -2.17
C MET A 47 7.09 3.84 -1.99
N ALA A 48 7.35 4.26 -0.75
CA ALA A 48 7.82 5.62 -0.47
C ALA A 48 9.23 5.87 -1.02
N LYS A 49 10.09 4.84 -0.94
CA LYS A 49 11.41 4.85 -1.56
C LYS A 49 11.32 4.91 -3.09
N MET A 50 10.44 4.10 -3.70
CA MET A 50 10.27 4.10 -5.16
C MET A 50 9.73 5.43 -5.71
N HIS A 51 8.85 6.11 -4.97
CA HIS A 51 8.40 7.46 -5.31
C HIS A 51 9.57 8.47 -5.33
N ARG A 52 10.49 8.39 -4.35
CA ARG A 52 11.68 9.24 -4.30
C ARG A 52 12.73 8.89 -5.36
N GLN A 53 12.82 7.62 -5.75
CA GLN A 53 13.66 7.16 -6.85
C GLN A 53 13.04 7.42 -8.23
N LEU A 54 11.87 8.08 -8.29
CA LEU A 54 11.13 8.39 -9.51
C LEU A 54 10.75 7.15 -10.35
N MET A 55 10.73 5.96 -9.73
CA MET A 55 10.28 4.72 -10.36
C MET A 55 8.75 4.63 -10.38
N LEU A 56 8.10 5.13 -9.32
CA LEU A 56 6.64 5.27 -9.25
C LEU A 56 6.23 6.67 -9.69
N LEU A 57 5.42 6.74 -10.73
CA LEU A 57 4.84 7.99 -11.24
C LEU A 57 3.41 8.15 -10.70
N GLY A 58 3.06 9.39 -10.35
CA GLY A 58 1.72 9.74 -9.87
C GLY A 58 0.73 9.92 -11.02
N TYR A 59 -0.56 9.69 -10.72
CA TYR A 59 -1.71 9.91 -11.63
C TYR A 59 -2.80 10.76 -10.97
N TYR A 60 -2.49 11.42 -9.85
CA TYR A 60 -3.48 12.04 -8.98
C TYR A 60 -3.69 13.53 -9.32
N SER A 61 -4.70 13.85 -10.13
CA SER A 61 -5.33 15.18 -10.29
C SER A 61 -6.26 15.18 -11.52
N TYR A 62 -7.36 15.95 -11.48
CA TYR A 62 -8.24 16.18 -12.65
C TYR A 62 -7.48 16.71 -13.88
N LYS A 63 -6.42 17.49 -13.68
CA LYS A 63 -5.61 18.06 -14.78
C LYS A 63 -4.59 17.08 -15.37
N ARG A 64 -4.47 15.85 -14.86
CA ARG A 64 -3.42 14.88 -15.24
C ARG A 64 -3.93 13.48 -15.60
N LEU A 65 -5.19 13.37 -16.02
CA LEU A 65 -5.79 12.12 -16.52
C LEU A 65 -5.00 11.50 -17.71
N CYS A 66 -4.25 12.31 -18.45
CA CYS A 66 -3.57 11.89 -19.69
C CYS A 66 -2.03 11.75 -19.56
N GLY A 67 -1.43 11.88 -18.36
CA GLY A 67 0.04 11.87 -18.25
C GLY A 67 0.61 11.55 -16.87
N LYS A 68 1.59 10.66 -16.86
CA LYS A 68 2.39 10.29 -15.67
C LYS A 68 3.32 11.42 -15.28
N TYR A 69 3.51 11.65 -13.99
CA TYR A 69 4.44 12.67 -13.51
C TYR A 69 5.28 12.19 -12.33
N PRO A 70 6.54 12.67 -12.22
CA PRO A 70 7.38 12.36 -11.07
C PRO A 70 6.74 12.94 -9.81
N MET A 71 6.46 12.08 -8.84
CA MET A 71 5.88 12.48 -7.55
C MET A 71 6.79 11.98 -6.42
N PRO A 72 7.70 12.83 -5.89
CA PRO A 72 8.65 12.42 -4.85
C PRO A 72 8.02 12.13 -3.49
N ILE A 73 6.90 12.80 -3.18
CA ILE A 73 6.12 12.58 -1.96
C ILE A 73 4.92 11.70 -2.34
N MET A 74 4.91 10.46 -1.85
CA MET A 74 3.80 9.53 -2.06
C MET A 74 2.48 10.13 -1.56
N LYS A 75 1.44 10.06 -2.40
CA LYS A 75 0.04 10.26 -2.01
C LYS A 75 -0.53 8.93 -1.52
N LYS A 76 -0.91 8.88 -0.25
CA LYS A 76 -1.40 7.66 0.42
C LYS A 76 -2.85 7.35 0.04
N SER A 77 -3.62 8.39 -0.29
CA SER A 77 -4.98 8.26 -0.83
C SER A 77 -5.06 7.40 -2.10
N GLN A 78 -3.96 7.24 -2.84
CA GLN A 78 -3.91 6.43 -4.05
C GLN A 78 -3.70 4.93 -3.78
N TYR A 79 -3.24 4.53 -2.59
CA TYR A 79 -2.82 3.15 -2.32
C TYR A 79 -3.62 2.52 -1.18
N GLN A 80 -4.33 1.44 -1.50
CA GLN A 80 -4.98 0.59 -0.52
C GLN A 80 -4.30 -0.78 -0.52
N LEU A 81 -3.59 -1.08 0.57
CA LEU A 81 -2.84 -2.33 0.72
C LEU A 81 -3.71 -3.39 1.39
N GLN A 82 -3.76 -4.57 0.79
CA GLN A 82 -4.39 -5.75 1.37
C GLN A 82 -3.32 -6.84 1.58
N MET A 83 -3.40 -7.55 2.70
CA MET A 83 -2.55 -8.72 2.93
C MET A 83 -3.11 -9.92 2.15
N THR A 84 -2.28 -10.53 1.31
CA THR A 84 -2.61 -11.75 0.58
C THR A 84 -2.00 -12.96 1.27
N TYR A 85 -2.81 -13.95 1.62
CA TYR A 85 -2.35 -15.25 2.14
C TYR A 85 -2.70 -16.36 1.14
N PRO A 86 -1.81 -16.67 0.18
CA PRO A 86 -2.08 -17.71 -0.80
C PRO A 86 -2.01 -19.08 -0.14
N ILE A 87 -3.06 -19.90 -0.34
CA ILE A 87 -3.04 -21.33 -0.02
C ILE A 87 -2.31 -22.04 -1.16
N PRO A 88 -1.29 -22.87 -0.90
CA PRO A 88 -0.53 -23.53 -1.95
C PRO A 88 -1.37 -24.64 -2.62
N GLU A 89 -1.98 -24.30 -3.75
CA GLU A 89 -2.67 -25.26 -4.62
C GLU A 89 -1.65 -25.95 -5.54
N THR A 90 -1.15 -27.11 -5.13
CA THR A 90 -0.12 -27.88 -5.89
C THR A 90 -0.67 -28.59 -7.13
N LYS A 91 -2.00 -28.63 -7.30
CA LYS A 91 -2.68 -29.45 -8.32
C LYS A 91 -3.32 -28.65 -9.46
N SER A 92 -3.47 -27.33 -9.33
CA SER A 92 -4.14 -26.52 -10.36
C SER A 92 -3.66 -25.07 -10.33
N CYS A 93 -3.26 -24.55 -11.49
CA CYS A 93 -2.89 -23.14 -11.66
C CYS A 93 -4.15 -22.29 -11.81
N LYS A 94 -4.68 -21.75 -10.70
CA LYS A 94 -5.68 -20.69 -10.74
C LYS A 94 -5.01 -19.32 -10.91
N SER A 95 -5.70 -18.40 -11.55
CA SER A 95 -5.25 -17.01 -11.60
C SER A 95 -5.26 -16.42 -10.18
N ILE A 96 -4.32 -15.52 -9.88
CA ILE A 96 -4.09 -14.95 -8.54
C ILE A 96 -5.35 -14.30 -7.94
N VAL A 97 -6.29 -13.86 -8.79
CA VAL A 97 -7.56 -13.23 -8.40
C VAL A 97 -8.59 -14.26 -7.90
N GLN A 98 -8.41 -15.55 -8.19
CA GLN A 98 -9.37 -16.61 -7.84
C GLN A 98 -9.08 -17.31 -6.50
N THR A 99 -8.10 -16.86 -5.72
CA THR A 99 -7.90 -17.45 -4.37
C THR A 99 -9.06 -17.08 -3.46
N GLU A 100 -9.70 -18.11 -2.88
CA GLU A 100 -10.99 -18.09 -2.16
C GLU A 100 -11.05 -17.21 -0.88
N ALA A 101 -10.05 -16.36 -0.61
CA ALA A 101 -9.95 -15.55 0.62
C ALA A 101 -10.00 -14.02 0.38
N ILE A 102 -10.09 -13.56 -0.86
CA ILE A 102 -10.23 -12.14 -1.20
C ILE A 102 -11.44 -12.01 -2.15
N VAL A 103 -12.64 -12.19 -1.59
CA VAL A 103 -13.84 -11.57 -2.17
C VAL A 103 -13.71 -10.09 -1.85
N ILE A 104 -12.96 -9.35 -2.67
CA ILE A 104 -13.16 -7.91 -2.79
C ILE A 104 -14.57 -7.81 -3.37
N TYR A 105 -15.54 -7.52 -2.51
CA TYR A 105 -16.80 -6.99 -2.97
C TYR A 105 -16.47 -5.87 -3.95
N ASN A 106 -16.78 -6.13 -5.22
CA ASN A 106 -17.30 -5.17 -6.18
C ASN A 106 -17.81 -3.93 -5.42
N GLU A 107 -17.20 -2.75 -5.54
CA GLU A 107 -17.46 -1.78 -6.61
C GLU A 107 -16.35 -0.71 -6.59
N VAL A 108 -15.45 -0.70 -7.59
CA VAL A 108 -14.90 0.57 -8.11
C VAL A 108 -15.03 0.46 -9.63
N CYS A 109 -16.18 0.90 -10.11
CA CYS A 109 -16.39 1.21 -11.51
C CYS A 109 -15.41 2.30 -11.94
N VAL A 110 -14.97 2.16 -13.20
CA VAL A 110 -14.21 3.09 -14.04
C VAL A 110 -14.33 4.57 -13.66
#